data_AF-A0AAD9N3I4-F1
#
_entry.id   AF-A0AAD9N3I4-F1
#
_cell.length_a   1.000
_cell.length_b   1.000
_cell.length_c   1.000
_cell.angle_alpha   90.00
_cell.angle_beta   90.00
_cell.angle_gamma   90.00
#
_symmetry.space_group_name_H-M   'P 1'
#
loop_
_entity.id
_entity.type
_entity.pdbx_description
1 polymer ?
#
loop_
_entity_poly.entity_id
_entity_poly.type
_entity_poly.pdbx_seq_one_letter_code
_entity_poly.pdbx_strand_id
1 'polypeptide(L)'
;MTRLRTLASLLCILIFLVYIPDWTYPPNVVHTKTNYSRLYHDYGNIVDIRIIVMAFNRPKSLEKCLRSFQNVATDGLRVSLEVWIDRDQRTNLIDLDTLDVALDFRWRHGPINVWVHGRHVGLYGQWLYTWRPRIADGLVSMSELALFVEDDVDVSVYGLRWLYAIHGHLQQRDDVACYTLQDENVMLASGYRKLDQDIAKPSDTPVYLYRIPGSWAMAPHPEKWLRFQDWYETARIDDGFHPYVKEAPLNTKWYKQLEKKNRQDTMWTMWFIFFSNKELLFCAYSNLPTYTGRSDVSLSANRKEVGLHYTVSEQTGKKVPVLLTKWNTSFLQFPKEPAMYDYTGKRLDPYVSARYRDDYRH
;
A
#
# COMPACT_ATOMS: atom_id res chain seq x y z
N MET A 1 16.81 82.96 11.09
CA MET A 1 18.23 82.61 10.91
C MET A 1 18.51 81.33 11.71
N THR A 2 18.92 80.25 11.02
CA THR A 2 19.88 79.17 11.45
C THR A 2 19.84 78.69 12.92
N ARG A 3 19.67 77.41 13.29
CA ARG A 3 20.32 76.14 12.86
C ARG A 3 19.66 74.98 13.67
N LEU A 4 19.24 73.87 13.04
CA LEU A 4 19.87 72.53 13.00
C LEU A 4 19.70 71.60 14.24
N ARG A 5 19.04 70.45 13.99
CA ARG A 5 19.23 69.06 14.52
C ARG A 5 19.03 68.84 16.04
N THR A 6 18.27 67.84 16.50
CA THR A 6 18.55 66.39 16.36
C THR A 6 17.31 65.49 16.44
N LEU A 7 17.35 64.39 15.69
CA LEU A 7 16.46 63.22 15.74
C LEU A 7 16.60 62.44 17.07
N ALA A 8 15.50 61.83 17.51
CA ALA A 8 15.49 60.44 17.97
C ALA A 8 14.06 59.87 17.88
N SER A 9 13.80 59.11 16.81
CA SER A 9 12.58 58.36 16.58
C SER A 9 12.46 57.20 17.58
N LEU A 10 11.40 57.16 18.38
CA LEU A 10 11.01 55.95 19.11
C LEU A 10 10.34 54.98 18.15
N LEU A 11 11.12 54.05 17.62
CA LEU A 11 10.64 52.84 16.96
C LEU A 11 10.17 51.87 18.05
N CYS A 12 8.86 51.82 18.30
CA CYS A 12 8.25 50.76 19.10
C CYS A 12 8.30 49.45 18.32
N ILE A 13 9.39 48.69 18.48
CA ILE A 13 9.42 47.29 18.07
C ILE A 13 8.68 46.49 19.15
N LEU A 14 7.39 46.23 18.91
CA LEU A 14 6.66 45.16 19.58
C LEU A 14 7.25 43.83 19.09
N ILE A 15 8.22 43.31 19.84
CA ILE A 15 8.63 41.91 19.71
C ILE A 15 7.46 41.08 20.30
N PHE A 16 6.54 40.64 19.45
CA PHE A 16 5.74 39.46 19.76
C PHE A 16 6.70 38.27 19.78
N LEU A 17 7.26 37.98 20.96
CA LEU A 17 7.73 36.64 21.27
C LEU A 17 6.49 35.75 21.21
N VAL A 18 6.21 35.19 20.04
CA VAL A 18 5.34 34.03 19.92
C VAL A 18 6.01 32.97 20.77
N TYR A 19 5.48 32.78 21.97
CA TYR A 19 5.71 31.57 22.74
C TYR A 19 5.19 30.43 21.89
N ILE A 20 6.07 29.84 21.08
CA ILE A 20 5.84 28.52 20.49
C ILE A 20 6.11 27.60 21.67
N PRO A 21 5.10 26.96 22.27
CA PRO A 21 5.39 25.95 23.27
C PRO A 21 6.30 24.94 22.58
N ASP A 22 7.37 24.51 23.24
CA ASP A 22 8.06 23.28 22.84
C ASP A 22 7.02 22.17 22.94
N TRP A 23 6.29 21.92 21.84
CA TRP A 23 5.51 20.73 21.63
C TRP A 23 6.53 19.61 21.45
N THR A 24 7.16 19.20 22.54
CA THR A 24 7.80 17.90 22.62
C THR A 24 6.66 16.91 22.47
N TYR A 25 6.45 16.43 21.25
CA TYR A 25 5.55 15.31 20.99
C TYR A 25 5.96 14.19 21.96
N PRO A 26 5.00 13.56 22.67
CA PRO A 26 5.33 12.42 23.49
C PRO A 26 6.04 11.37 22.62
N PRO A 27 7.00 10.61 23.19
CA PRO A 27 7.67 9.57 22.43
C PRO A 27 6.64 8.58 21.88
N ASN A 28 6.90 8.08 20.66
CA ASN A 28 6.03 7.09 20.03
C ASN A 28 5.96 5.84 20.93
N VAL A 29 4.74 5.33 21.13
CA VAL A 29 4.53 4.15 21.98
C VAL A 29 4.90 2.90 21.20
N VAL A 30 5.69 2.02 21.82
CA VAL A 30 6.02 0.70 21.28
C VAL A 30 5.03 -0.33 21.79
N HIS A 31 4.43 -1.06 20.87
CA HIS A 31 3.52 -2.16 21.14
C HIS A 31 4.15 -3.47 20.67
N THR A 32 4.00 -4.54 21.44
CA THR A 32 4.46 -5.88 21.03
C THR A 32 3.27 -6.74 20.62
N LYS A 33 3.27 -7.27 19.39
CA LYS A 33 2.27 -8.22 18.91
C LYS A 33 2.64 -9.64 19.31
N THR A 34 2.03 -10.16 20.37
CA THR A 34 2.27 -11.54 20.86
C THR A 34 1.15 -12.51 20.49
N ASN A 35 -0.08 -12.02 20.35
CA ASN A 35 -1.23 -12.85 20.02
C ASN A 35 -1.52 -12.85 18.50
N TYR A 36 -1.27 -13.99 17.86
CA TYR A 36 -1.58 -14.26 16.45
C TYR A 36 -2.77 -15.20 16.26
N SER A 37 -3.36 -15.71 17.34
CA SER A 37 -4.19 -16.92 17.29
C SER A 37 -5.59 -16.72 16.73
N ARG A 38 -6.05 -15.47 16.54
CA ARG A 38 -7.44 -15.20 16.10
C ARG A 38 -7.61 -13.84 15.45
N LEU A 39 -6.82 -13.53 14.40
CA LEU A 39 -7.03 -12.38 13.49
C LEU A 39 -7.97 -11.32 14.12
N TYR A 40 -7.50 -10.66 15.17
CA TYR A 40 -8.25 -9.63 15.89
C TYR A 40 -7.16 -8.73 16.41
N HIS A 41 -7.22 -7.51 15.93
CA HIS A 41 -6.37 -6.45 16.37
C HIS A 41 -7.32 -5.30 16.63
N ASP A 42 -7.53 -5.02 17.91
CA ASP A 42 -8.22 -3.80 18.30
C ASP A 42 -7.19 -2.69 18.32
N TYR A 43 -7.29 -1.77 17.37
CA TYR A 43 -6.40 -0.63 17.27
C TYR A 43 -6.76 0.49 18.26
N GLY A 44 -7.93 0.40 18.94
CA GLY A 44 -8.43 1.40 19.88
C GLY A 44 -8.89 2.72 19.26
N ASN A 45 -8.27 3.15 18.15
CA ASN A 45 -8.63 4.38 17.44
C ASN A 45 -9.64 4.14 16.31
N ILE A 46 -10.51 5.14 16.07
CA ILE A 46 -11.42 5.18 14.92
C ILE A 46 -10.80 6.10 13.87
N VAL A 47 -10.46 5.55 12.72
CA VAL A 47 -9.81 6.26 11.61
C VAL A 47 -10.48 5.91 10.29
N ASP A 48 -10.34 6.81 9.31
CA ASP A 48 -10.82 6.58 7.95
C ASP A 48 -9.75 5.84 7.13
N ILE A 49 -8.46 6.14 7.39
CA ILE A 49 -7.33 5.44 6.78
C ILE A 49 -6.27 5.08 7.83
N ARG A 50 -5.81 3.84 7.78
CA ARG A 50 -4.63 3.35 8.50
C ARG A 50 -3.50 3.12 7.51
N ILE A 51 -2.44 3.91 7.59
CA ILE A 51 -1.23 3.70 6.81
C ILE A 51 -0.38 2.70 7.57
N ILE A 52 -0.03 1.59 6.94
CA ILE A 52 0.73 0.50 7.56
C ILE A 52 2.02 0.33 6.80
N VAL A 53 3.12 0.73 7.44
CA VAL A 53 4.47 0.61 6.91
C VAL A 53 5.09 -0.65 7.49
N MET A 54 5.37 -1.63 6.64
CA MET A 54 6.04 -2.88 7.00
C MET A 54 7.55 -2.73 6.80
N ALA A 55 8.31 -2.96 7.86
CA ALA A 55 9.76 -2.81 7.90
C ALA A 55 10.45 -4.04 8.51
N PHE A 56 11.75 -4.16 8.25
CA PHE A 56 12.58 -5.21 8.85
C PHE A 56 13.91 -4.65 9.36
N ASN A 57 14.90 -4.46 8.48
CA ASN A 57 16.25 -4.08 8.84
C ASN A 57 16.89 -3.07 7.86
N ARG A 58 16.07 -2.18 7.29
CA ARG A 58 16.51 -1.14 6.36
C ARG A 58 16.15 0.25 6.91
N PRO A 59 16.85 0.75 7.95
CA PRO A 59 16.49 1.99 8.64
C PRO A 59 16.41 3.19 7.67
N LYS A 60 17.37 3.30 6.74
CA LYS A 60 17.38 4.37 5.73
C LYS A 60 16.23 4.27 4.72
N SER A 61 15.74 3.05 4.45
CA SER A 61 14.58 2.87 3.57
C SER A 61 13.32 3.32 4.29
N LEU A 62 13.14 2.83 5.51
CA LEU A 62 12.04 3.22 6.38
C LEU A 62 11.99 4.75 6.54
N GLU A 63 13.12 5.40 6.82
CA GLU A 63 13.18 6.85 6.96
C GLU A 63 12.65 7.59 5.72
N LYS A 64 13.07 7.18 4.51
CA LYS A 64 12.60 7.78 3.25
C LYS A 64 11.10 7.56 3.06
N CYS A 65 10.62 6.32 3.29
CA CYS A 65 9.21 5.97 3.20
C CYS A 65 8.36 6.85 4.13
N LEU A 66 8.73 6.94 5.42
CA LEU A 66 8.01 7.77 6.40
C LEU A 66 8.04 9.26 6.00
N ARG A 67 9.17 9.76 5.50
CA ARG A 67 9.28 11.14 5.00
C ARG A 67 8.35 11.41 3.81
N SER A 68 8.08 10.42 2.95
CA SER A 68 7.12 10.59 1.84
C SER A 68 5.71 10.93 2.35
N PHE A 69 5.35 10.42 3.54
CA PHE A 69 4.04 10.69 4.13
C PHE A 69 3.92 12.07 4.79
N GLN A 70 5.02 12.72 5.17
CA GLN A 70 4.99 13.94 6.01
C GLN A 70 4.07 15.05 5.46
N ASN A 71 3.94 15.11 4.14
CA ASN A 71 3.18 16.12 3.42
C ASN A 71 1.92 15.59 2.73
N VAL A 72 1.41 14.40 3.09
CA VAL A 72 0.15 13.92 2.53
C VAL A 72 -1.00 14.90 2.81
N ALA A 73 -1.83 15.07 1.79
CA ALA A 73 -3.13 15.72 1.89
C ALA A 73 -4.11 14.69 2.47
N THR A 74 -4.50 14.91 3.73
CA THR A 74 -5.50 14.08 4.39
C THR A 74 -6.93 14.50 4.07
N ASP A 75 -7.15 15.74 3.61
CA ASP A 75 -8.48 16.26 3.26
C ASP A 75 -9.52 16.15 4.38
N GLY A 76 -9.07 16.23 5.62
CA GLY A 76 -9.92 16.08 6.80
C GLY A 76 -10.18 14.62 7.21
N LEU A 77 -9.63 13.64 6.50
CA LEU A 77 -9.65 12.23 6.91
C LEU A 77 -8.86 12.05 8.20
N ARG A 78 -9.38 11.23 9.09
CA ARG A 78 -8.68 10.75 10.29
C ARG A 78 -7.70 9.68 9.85
N VAL A 79 -6.42 9.91 10.06
CA VAL A 79 -5.35 9.01 9.60
C VAL A 79 -4.53 8.50 10.78
N SER A 80 -4.26 7.19 10.82
CA SER A 80 -3.27 6.59 11.72
C SER A 80 -2.06 6.15 10.92
N LEU A 81 -0.85 6.34 11.46
CA LEU A 81 0.38 5.78 10.90
C LEU A 81 0.86 4.64 11.81
N GLU A 82 0.93 3.43 11.27
CA GLU A 82 1.43 2.24 11.95
C GLU A 82 2.75 1.80 11.33
N VAL A 83 3.79 1.66 12.13
CA VAL A 83 5.07 1.10 11.68
C VAL A 83 5.23 -0.29 12.28
N TRP A 84 5.25 -1.32 11.44
CA TRP A 84 5.34 -2.72 11.84
C TRP A 84 6.70 -3.30 11.52
N ILE A 85 7.45 -3.67 12.56
CA ILE A 85 8.83 -4.16 12.46
C ILE A 85 8.86 -5.66 12.76
N ASP A 86 9.33 -6.45 11.79
CA ASP A 86 9.56 -7.88 11.95
C ASP A 86 10.91 -8.18 12.62
N ARG A 87 11.06 -9.41 13.09
CA ARG A 87 12.29 -9.93 13.69
C ARG A 87 13.07 -10.78 12.73
N ASP A 88 14.38 -10.86 12.95
CA ASP A 88 15.24 -11.75 12.18
C ASP A 88 14.91 -13.22 12.48
N GLN A 89 14.81 -14.04 11.46
CA GLN A 89 14.39 -15.44 11.61
C GLN A 89 15.35 -16.27 12.48
N ARG A 90 16.66 -15.97 12.43
CA ARG A 90 17.69 -16.78 13.08
C ARG A 90 17.93 -16.37 14.52
N THR A 91 17.93 -15.08 14.77
CA THR A 91 18.27 -14.48 16.07
C THR A 91 17.03 -14.09 16.87
N ASN A 92 15.88 -13.95 16.21
CA ASN A 92 14.65 -13.39 16.76
C ASN A 92 14.85 -11.97 17.36
N LEU A 93 15.89 -11.26 16.91
CA LEU A 93 16.18 -9.90 17.31
C LEU A 93 15.51 -8.92 16.35
N ILE A 94 15.20 -7.74 16.89
CA ILE A 94 14.77 -6.57 16.11
C ILE A 94 16.01 -5.76 15.71
N ASP A 95 15.98 -5.16 14.53
CA ASP A 95 16.97 -4.17 14.13
C ASP A 95 16.75 -2.87 14.90
N LEU A 96 17.68 -2.52 15.79
CA LEU A 96 17.54 -1.37 16.68
C LEU A 96 17.57 -0.03 15.92
N ASP A 97 18.40 0.09 14.88
CA ASP A 97 18.44 1.31 14.06
C ASP A 97 17.10 1.55 13.36
N THR A 98 16.44 0.48 12.86
CA THR A 98 15.09 0.58 12.26
C THR A 98 14.04 0.98 13.30
N LEU A 99 14.14 0.44 14.52
CA LEU A 99 13.27 0.83 15.63
C LEU A 99 13.45 2.31 16.00
N ASP A 100 14.69 2.79 16.09
CA ASP A 100 15.00 4.18 16.42
C ASP A 100 14.43 5.14 15.38
N VAL A 101 14.55 4.82 14.07
CA VAL A 101 13.91 5.60 13.01
C VAL A 101 12.39 5.71 13.21
N ALA A 102 11.73 4.61 13.59
CA ALA A 102 10.29 4.61 13.85
C ALA A 102 9.90 5.42 15.10
N LEU A 103 10.72 5.36 16.14
CA LEU A 103 10.53 6.08 17.40
C LEU A 103 10.77 7.58 17.29
N ASP A 104 11.72 7.98 16.45
CA ASP A 104 12.12 9.38 16.26
C ASP A 104 11.25 10.10 15.23
N PHE A 105 10.52 9.38 14.40
CA PHE A 105 9.63 9.99 13.41
C PHE A 105 8.51 10.80 14.08
N ARG A 106 8.29 12.03 13.61
CA ARG A 106 7.28 12.96 14.14
C ARG A 106 6.17 13.20 13.12
N TRP A 107 5.07 12.50 13.32
CA TRP A 107 3.87 12.55 12.50
C TRP A 107 2.94 13.67 12.95
N ARG A 108 2.38 14.45 12.01
CA ARG A 108 1.53 15.62 12.31
C ARG A 108 0.05 15.45 11.98
N HIS A 109 -0.35 14.33 11.36
CA HIS A 109 -1.71 14.17 10.83
C HIS A 109 -2.59 13.23 11.64
N GLY A 110 -2.10 12.73 12.77
CA GLY A 110 -2.83 11.81 13.64
C GLY A 110 -1.90 11.03 14.57
N PRO A 111 -2.38 9.93 15.16
CA PRO A 111 -1.54 9.05 15.95
C PRO A 111 -0.49 8.33 15.09
N ILE A 112 0.65 8.04 15.72
CA ILE A 112 1.65 7.09 15.23
C ILE A 112 1.81 5.99 16.27
N ASN A 113 1.76 4.73 15.85
CA ASN A 113 2.05 3.60 16.71
C ASN A 113 3.16 2.74 16.10
N VAL A 114 4.10 2.34 16.94
CA VAL A 114 5.20 1.46 16.54
C VAL A 114 4.90 0.06 17.06
N TRP A 115 4.75 -0.89 16.15
CA TRP A 115 4.46 -2.28 16.43
C TRP A 115 5.67 -3.15 16.15
N VAL A 116 6.00 -4.02 17.10
CA VAL A 116 7.03 -5.03 16.96
C VAL A 116 6.37 -6.39 17.01
N HIS A 117 6.63 -7.23 16.01
CA HIS A 117 6.19 -8.63 16.06
C HIS A 117 6.89 -9.37 17.20
N GLY A 118 6.18 -10.18 17.97
CA GLY A 118 6.75 -10.93 19.10
C GLY A 118 7.65 -12.10 18.67
N ARG A 119 7.54 -12.52 17.41
CA ARG A 119 8.36 -13.54 16.75
C ARG A 119 8.59 -13.14 15.29
N HIS A 120 9.56 -13.74 14.62
CA HIS A 120 9.66 -13.64 13.16
C HIS A 120 8.36 -14.12 12.49
N VAL A 121 7.78 -13.30 11.62
CA VAL A 121 6.57 -13.66 10.87
C VAL A 121 6.75 -13.64 9.35
N GLY A 122 7.87 -13.11 8.87
CA GLY A 122 8.21 -13.04 7.46
C GLY A 122 7.24 -12.17 6.66
N LEU A 123 7.40 -12.19 5.33
CA LEU A 123 6.57 -11.36 4.45
C LEU A 123 5.09 -11.76 4.52
N TYR A 124 4.79 -13.05 4.59
CA TYR A 124 3.41 -13.54 4.75
C TYR A 124 2.75 -12.92 5.98
N GLY A 125 3.38 -13.03 7.14
CA GLY A 125 2.78 -12.54 8.37
C GLY A 125 2.76 -11.02 8.48
N GLN A 126 3.73 -10.31 7.90
CA GLN A 126 3.68 -8.85 7.79
C GLN A 126 2.44 -8.40 7.01
N TRP A 127 2.13 -9.02 5.87
CA TRP A 127 0.93 -8.64 5.11
C TRP A 127 -0.35 -9.10 5.82
N LEU A 128 -0.38 -10.30 6.40
CA LEU A 128 -1.61 -10.91 6.91
C LEU A 128 -1.95 -10.53 8.35
N TYR A 129 -1.00 -10.12 9.19
CA TYR A 129 -1.22 -9.96 10.64
C TYR A 129 -1.10 -8.52 11.16
N THR A 130 -0.77 -7.56 10.29
CA THR A 130 -0.62 -6.14 10.63
C THR A 130 -1.94 -5.38 10.53
N TRP A 131 -2.87 -5.86 9.69
CA TRP A 131 -4.24 -5.36 9.65
C TRP A 131 -5.31 -6.43 9.63
N ARG A 132 -6.45 -6.11 10.25
CA ARG A 132 -7.72 -6.77 10.00
C ARG A 132 -8.84 -5.74 10.05
N PRO A 133 -9.77 -5.77 9.10
CA PRO A 133 -10.99 -4.98 9.13
C PRO A 133 -11.73 -5.13 10.45
N ARG A 134 -12.25 -4.00 10.97
CA ARG A 134 -13.10 -4.02 12.15
C ARG A 134 -14.42 -4.73 11.83
N ILE A 135 -14.87 -5.58 12.75
CA ILE A 135 -16.20 -6.18 12.72
C ILE A 135 -17.02 -5.52 13.84
N ALA A 136 -18.16 -4.95 13.50
CA ALA A 136 -19.12 -4.37 14.44
C ALA A 136 -20.50 -4.97 14.16
N ASP A 137 -21.17 -5.47 15.19
CA ASP A 137 -22.50 -6.10 15.09
C ASP A 137 -22.60 -7.20 14.01
N GLY A 138 -21.51 -7.96 13.85
CA GLY A 138 -21.42 -9.05 12.86
C GLY A 138 -21.15 -8.59 11.42
N LEU A 139 -20.97 -7.29 11.18
CA LEU A 139 -20.71 -6.72 9.86
C LEU A 139 -19.29 -6.14 9.78
N VAL A 140 -18.67 -6.28 8.60
CA VAL A 140 -17.37 -5.69 8.31
C VAL A 140 -17.53 -4.19 8.11
N SER A 141 -16.73 -3.39 8.82
CA SER A 141 -16.67 -1.96 8.57
C SER A 141 -16.04 -1.72 7.20
N MET A 142 -16.81 -1.07 6.34
CA MET A 142 -16.35 -0.59 5.02
C MET A 142 -15.74 0.82 5.09
N SER A 143 -15.84 1.49 6.24
CA SER A 143 -15.43 2.89 6.39
C SER A 143 -13.94 3.09 6.70
N GLU A 144 -13.26 2.06 7.21
CA GLU A 144 -11.82 2.09 7.50
C GLU A 144 -11.07 1.36 6.38
N LEU A 145 -10.12 2.05 5.74
CA LEU A 145 -9.16 1.46 4.82
C LEU A 145 -7.81 1.24 5.51
N ALA A 146 -7.09 0.19 5.11
CA ALA A 146 -5.66 0.09 5.37
C ALA A 146 -4.88 0.29 4.07
N LEU A 147 -3.88 1.15 4.08
CA LEU A 147 -2.90 1.29 3.01
C LEU A 147 -1.61 0.57 3.42
N PHE A 148 -1.35 -0.58 2.80
CA PHE A 148 -0.14 -1.37 3.01
C PHE A 148 1.01 -0.86 2.16
N VAL A 149 2.12 -0.54 2.82
CA VAL A 149 3.33 0.01 2.20
C VAL A 149 4.54 -0.71 2.77
N GLU A 150 5.43 -1.19 1.90
CA GLU A 150 6.75 -1.70 2.33
C GLU A 150 7.71 -0.51 2.50
N ASP A 151 8.70 -0.68 3.36
CA ASP A 151 9.70 0.36 3.67
C ASP A 151 10.44 0.92 2.45
N ASP A 152 10.42 0.27 1.27
CA ASP A 152 11.02 0.74 0.02
C ASP A 152 10.07 1.46 -0.97
N VAL A 153 8.84 1.76 -0.55
CA VAL A 153 7.84 2.46 -1.36
C VAL A 153 7.60 3.88 -0.84
N ASP A 154 7.63 4.87 -1.74
CA ASP A 154 7.19 6.24 -1.47
C ASP A 154 5.76 6.45 -1.97
N VAL A 155 4.99 7.31 -1.29
CA VAL A 155 3.62 7.66 -1.65
C VAL A 155 3.52 9.15 -1.98
N SER A 156 2.76 9.49 -3.01
CA SER A 156 2.48 10.87 -3.39
C SER A 156 1.73 11.61 -2.28
N VAL A 157 1.94 12.92 -2.18
CA VAL A 157 1.16 13.80 -1.29
C VAL A 157 -0.35 13.71 -1.55
N TYR A 158 -0.82 13.27 -2.72
CA TYR A 158 -2.25 13.07 -3.01
C TYR A 158 -2.67 11.60 -3.11
N GLY A 159 -1.82 10.66 -2.70
CA GLY A 159 -2.13 9.22 -2.73
C GLY A 159 -3.39 8.88 -1.93
N LEU A 160 -3.52 9.43 -0.71
CA LEU A 160 -4.69 9.20 0.15
C LEU A 160 -5.98 9.76 -0.44
N ARG A 161 -5.91 10.96 -1.04
CA ARG A 161 -7.05 11.59 -1.72
C ARG A 161 -7.61 10.72 -2.83
N TRP A 162 -6.72 10.23 -3.72
CA TRP A 162 -7.13 9.34 -4.80
C TRP A 162 -7.67 8.00 -4.26
N LEU A 163 -6.99 7.42 -3.28
CA LEU A 163 -7.38 6.15 -2.66
C LEU A 163 -8.79 6.22 -2.05
N TYR A 164 -9.06 7.23 -1.24
CA TYR A 164 -10.37 7.39 -0.59
C TYR A 164 -11.48 7.59 -1.62
N ALA A 165 -11.21 8.38 -2.67
CA ALA A 165 -12.17 8.63 -3.74
C ALA A 165 -12.46 7.36 -4.56
N ILE A 166 -11.45 6.58 -4.95
CA ILE A 166 -11.69 5.36 -5.74
C ILE A 166 -12.39 4.27 -4.92
N HIS A 167 -12.07 4.18 -3.62
CA HIS A 167 -12.81 3.30 -2.72
C HIS A 167 -14.27 3.71 -2.65
N GLY A 168 -14.57 4.99 -2.41
CA GLY A 168 -15.94 5.51 -2.40
C GLY A 168 -16.72 5.18 -3.68
N HIS A 169 -16.05 5.22 -4.84
CA HIS A 169 -16.62 4.91 -6.16
C HIS A 169 -16.89 3.42 -6.39
N LEU A 170 -16.05 2.53 -5.87
CA LEU A 170 -16.08 1.10 -6.20
C LEU A 170 -16.43 0.16 -5.04
N GLN A 171 -16.55 0.63 -3.80
CA GLN A 171 -16.78 -0.18 -2.61
C GLN A 171 -18.05 -1.05 -2.64
N GLN A 172 -19.03 -0.71 -3.48
CA GLN A 172 -20.27 -1.48 -3.64
C GLN A 172 -20.15 -2.58 -4.71
N ARG A 173 -18.99 -2.72 -5.36
CA ARG A 173 -18.76 -3.76 -6.35
C ARG A 173 -18.24 -5.02 -5.69
N ASP A 174 -18.95 -6.13 -5.90
CA ASP A 174 -18.56 -7.43 -5.38
C ASP A 174 -17.29 -8.02 -6.02
N ASP A 175 -16.87 -7.51 -7.18
CA ASP A 175 -15.74 -8.00 -7.95
C ASP A 175 -14.43 -7.21 -7.73
N VAL A 176 -14.37 -6.33 -6.72
CA VAL A 176 -13.17 -5.55 -6.39
C VAL A 176 -12.52 -6.09 -5.12
N ALA A 177 -11.29 -6.61 -5.25
CA ALA A 177 -10.47 -7.13 -4.15
C ALA A 177 -9.59 -6.06 -3.50
N CYS A 178 -9.10 -5.09 -4.27
CA CYS A 178 -8.16 -4.09 -3.78
C CYS A 178 -8.07 -2.83 -4.66
N TYR A 179 -7.46 -1.79 -4.11
CA TYR A 179 -7.10 -0.54 -4.77
C TYR A 179 -5.59 -0.36 -4.64
N THR A 180 -4.88 -0.04 -5.71
CA THR A 180 -3.42 0.13 -5.67
C THR A 180 -3.00 1.47 -6.26
N LEU A 181 -2.08 2.13 -5.56
CA LEU A 181 -1.43 3.34 -6.04
C LEU A 181 -0.32 3.05 -7.05
N GLN A 182 0.01 1.78 -7.26
CA GLN A 182 0.98 1.32 -8.24
C GLN A 182 0.50 1.66 -9.66
N ASP A 183 1.40 2.20 -10.48
CA ASP A 183 1.15 2.44 -11.90
C ASP A 183 2.31 1.99 -12.80
N GLU A 184 3.35 1.38 -12.25
CA GLU A 184 4.47 0.79 -12.98
C GLU A 184 4.59 -0.72 -12.73
N ASN A 185 5.33 -1.43 -13.59
CA ASN A 185 5.61 -2.86 -13.48
C ASN A 185 4.32 -3.72 -13.42
N VAL A 186 3.34 -3.38 -14.25
CA VAL A 186 2.04 -4.07 -14.31
C VAL A 186 2.11 -5.12 -15.40
N MET A 187 2.80 -6.22 -15.08
CA MET A 187 3.18 -7.25 -16.03
C MET A 187 2.01 -8.18 -16.42
N LEU A 188 2.07 -8.68 -17.65
CA LEU A 188 1.20 -9.76 -18.14
C LEU A 188 1.49 -11.09 -17.42
N ALA A 189 0.51 -11.62 -16.68
CA ALA A 189 0.63 -12.90 -15.99
C ALA A 189 0.66 -14.13 -16.91
N SER A 190 0.24 -13.96 -18.18
CA SER A 190 0.12 -15.05 -19.14
C SER A 190 1.48 -15.63 -19.58
N GLY A 191 2.57 -14.87 -19.46
CA GLY A 191 3.91 -15.30 -19.90
C GLY A 191 4.02 -15.59 -21.40
N TYR A 192 2.98 -15.30 -22.19
CA TYR A 192 2.93 -15.52 -23.64
C TYR A 192 3.57 -14.35 -24.39
N ARG A 193 4.89 -14.16 -24.24
CA ARG A 193 5.82 -13.49 -25.17
C ARG A 193 7.21 -13.41 -24.54
N LYS A 194 8.25 -13.31 -25.37
CA LYS A 194 9.60 -12.99 -24.89
C LYS A 194 9.54 -11.61 -24.23
N LEU A 195 9.91 -11.56 -22.94
CA LEU A 195 10.05 -10.41 -22.04
C LEU A 195 8.77 -9.91 -21.34
N ASP A 196 8.99 -9.46 -20.11
CA ASP A 196 8.08 -8.83 -19.15
C ASP A 196 7.37 -7.61 -19.76
N GLN A 197 6.30 -7.86 -20.52
CA GLN A 197 5.50 -6.79 -21.11
C GLN A 197 4.50 -6.27 -20.08
N ASP A 198 4.48 -4.94 -19.91
CA ASP A 198 3.40 -4.27 -19.22
C ASP A 198 2.09 -4.41 -20.00
N ILE A 199 0.97 -4.41 -19.29
CA ILE A 199 -0.35 -4.41 -19.93
C ILE A 199 -0.54 -3.12 -20.75
N ALA A 200 -1.32 -3.21 -21.83
CA ALA A 200 -1.74 -2.04 -22.61
C ALA A 200 -2.84 -1.29 -21.85
N LYS A 201 -2.42 -0.34 -21.01
CA LYS A 201 -3.30 0.49 -20.19
C LYS A 201 -4.19 1.40 -21.06
N PRO A 202 -5.45 1.66 -20.66
CA PRO A 202 -6.33 2.55 -21.41
C PRO A 202 -5.84 4.00 -21.29
N SER A 203 -5.99 4.82 -22.33
CA SER A 203 -5.55 6.23 -22.31
C SER A 203 -6.66 7.23 -21.98
N ASP A 204 -7.91 6.76 -21.89
CA ASP A 204 -9.12 7.58 -21.75
C ASP A 204 -9.70 7.61 -20.33
N THR A 205 -9.09 6.91 -19.37
CA THR A 205 -9.60 6.81 -17.99
C THR A 205 -8.46 6.86 -16.96
N PRO A 206 -8.65 7.52 -15.80
CA PRO A 206 -7.68 7.57 -14.71
C PRO A 206 -7.59 6.26 -13.90
N VAL A 207 -8.44 5.27 -14.18
CA VAL A 207 -8.48 3.97 -13.48
C VAL A 207 -8.85 2.81 -14.42
N TYR A 208 -8.32 1.63 -14.14
CA TYR A 208 -8.74 0.35 -14.74
C TYR A 208 -8.70 -0.77 -13.68
N LEU A 209 -9.30 -1.91 -13.98
CA LEU A 209 -9.27 -3.11 -13.13
C LEU A 209 -8.42 -4.21 -13.77
N TYR A 210 -7.59 -4.89 -12.97
CA TYR A 210 -6.73 -5.99 -13.43
C TYR A 210 -6.76 -7.19 -12.47
N ARG A 211 -6.58 -8.40 -13.00
CA ARG A 211 -6.62 -9.66 -12.24
C ARG A 211 -5.44 -9.86 -11.28
N ILE A 212 -4.29 -9.25 -11.54
CA ILE A 212 -3.12 -9.37 -10.67
C ILE A 212 -3.10 -8.19 -9.70
N PRO A 213 -2.84 -8.43 -8.40
CA PRO A 213 -2.71 -7.36 -7.43
C PRO A 213 -1.43 -6.55 -7.65
N GLY A 214 -1.52 -5.24 -7.46
CA GLY A 214 -0.36 -4.36 -7.37
C GLY A 214 -0.02 -4.16 -5.90
N SER A 215 1.12 -4.68 -5.45
CA SER A 215 1.51 -4.69 -4.04
C SER A 215 2.26 -3.43 -3.59
N TRP A 216 2.53 -2.47 -4.49
CA TRP A 216 3.19 -1.22 -4.11
C TRP A 216 2.16 -0.16 -3.70
N ALA A 217 2.00 0.03 -2.39
CA ALA A 217 0.96 0.88 -1.81
C ALA A 217 -0.45 0.38 -2.17
N MET A 218 -0.77 -0.83 -1.68
CA MET A 218 -2.05 -1.51 -1.88
C MET A 218 -2.98 -1.26 -0.69
N ALA A 219 -4.24 -0.97 -0.95
CA ALA A 219 -5.30 -0.99 0.03
C ALA A 219 -6.32 -2.07 -0.32
N PRO A 220 -6.42 -3.16 0.46
CA PRO A 220 -7.38 -4.21 0.15
C PRO A 220 -8.81 -3.76 0.48
N HIS A 221 -9.78 -4.30 -0.25
CA HIS A 221 -11.20 -4.11 0.06
C HIS A 221 -11.51 -4.81 1.39
N PRO A 222 -12.04 -4.10 2.42
CA PRO A 222 -12.16 -4.65 3.77
C PRO A 222 -12.83 -6.04 3.82
N GLU A 223 -14.01 -6.19 3.23
CA GLU A 223 -14.72 -7.47 3.23
C GLU A 223 -13.94 -8.60 2.53
N LYS A 224 -13.32 -8.32 1.37
CA LYS A 224 -12.61 -9.36 0.60
C LYS A 224 -11.29 -9.73 1.28
N TRP A 225 -10.63 -8.76 1.92
CA TRP A 225 -9.45 -9.01 2.75
C TRP A 225 -9.76 -9.92 3.92
N LEU A 226 -10.86 -9.65 4.65
CA LEU A 226 -11.28 -10.47 5.77
C LEU A 226 -11.47 -11.92 5.34
N ARG A 227 -12.23 -12.13 4.25
CA ARG A 227 -12.47 -13.46 3.68
C ARG A 227 -11.19 -14.15 3.22
N PHE A 228 -10.27 -13.40 2.61
CA PHE A 228 -8.96 -13.91 2.21
C PHE A 228 -8.15 -14.36 3.43
N GLN A 229 -8.10 -13.57 4.51
CA GLN A 229 -7.36 -13.94 5.71
C GLN A 229 -7.94 -15.21 6.35
N ASP A 230 -9.26 -15.30 6.47
CA ASP A 230 -9.93 -16.46 7.07
C ASP A 230 -9.75 -17.73 6.21
N TRP A 231 -9.86 -17.59 4.89
CA TRP A 231 -9.55 -18.66 3.94
C TRP A 231 -8.08 -19.09 4.04
N TYR A 232 -7.14 -18.14 4.07
CA TYR A 232 -5.71 -18.41 4.14
C TYR A 232 -5.35 -19.21 5.39
N GLU A 233 -5.88 -18.84 6.56
CA GLU A 233 -5.63 -19.58 7.80
C GLU A 233 -6.13 -21.03 7.74
N THR A 234 -7.21 -21.29 7.01
CA THR A 234 -7.73 -22.64 6.82
C THR A 234 -6.90 -23.41 5.79
N ALA A 235 -6.62 -22.79 4.63
CA ALA A 235 -5.96 -23.44 3.51
C ALA A 235 -4.50 -23.78 3.81
N ARG A 236 -3.79 -22.93 4.56
CA ARG A 236 -2.36 -23.13 4.86
C ARG A 236 -2.06 -24.29 5.82
N ILE A 237 -3.09 -24.85 6.48
CA ILE A 237 -2.95 -26.02 7.37
C ILE A 237 -2.71 -27.30 6.55
N ASP A 238 -3.19 -27.33 5.30
CA ASP A 238 -2.92 -28.42 4.37
C ASP A 238 -1.52 -28.24 3.74
N ASP A 239 -0.55 -29.01 4.23
CA ASP A 239 0.82 -29.02 3.71
C ASP A 239 0.91 -29.45 2.23
N GLY A 240 -0.13 -30.10 1.69
CA GLY A 240 -0.23 -30.47 0.28
C GLY A 240 -0.84 -29.39 -0.61
N PHE A 241 -1.34 -28.29 -0.04
CA PHE A 241 -1.97 -27.23 -0.80
C PHE A 241 -0.94 -26.31 -1.44
N HIS A 242 -1.10 -26.09 -2.75
CA HIS A 242 -0.29 -25.13 -3.51
C HIS A 242 -1.20 -24.14 -4.24
N PRO A 243 -1.02 -22.80 -4.05
CA PRO A 243 -1.89 -21.78 -4.62
C PRO A 243 -1.63 -21.55 -6.12
N TYR A 244 -1.48 -22.60 -6.92
CA TYR A 244 -1.21 -22.49 -8.35
C TYR A 244 -2.45 -22.04 -9.12
N VAL A 245 -2.28 -21.13 -10.08
CA VAL A 245 -3.36 -20.62 -10.93
C VAL A 245 -2.98 -20.82 -12.40
N LYS A 246 -3.79 -21.60 -13.12
CA LYS A 246 -3.55 -21.94 -14.54
C LYS A 246 -3.56 -20.70 -15.43
N GLU A 247 -4.43 -19.75 -15.11
CA GLU A 247 -4.62 -18.50 -15.82
C GLU A 247 -3.48 -17.49 -15.55
N ALA A 248 -2.71 -17.67 -14.46
CA ALA A 248 -1.54 -16.88 -14.10
C ALA A 248 -0.24 -17.72 -14.13
N PRO A 249 0.14 -18.26 -15.31
CA PRO A 249 1.27 -19.17 -15.42
C PRO A 249 2.63 -18.54 -15.06
N LEU A 250 2.82 -17.23 -15.26
CA LEU A 250 4.05 -16.54 -14.88
C LEU A 250 4.23 -16.51 -13.36
N ASN A 251 3.22 -16.07 -12.62
CA ASN A 251 3.23 -16.03 -11.16
C ASN A 251 3.37 -17.44 -10.58
N THR A 252 2.64 -18.42 -11.13
CA THR A 252 2.76 -19.83 -10.75
C THR A 252 4.18 -20.36 -10.97
N LYS A 253 4.83 -19.99 -12.08
CA LYS A 253 6.22 -20.37 -12.37
C LYS A 253 7.19 -19.76 -11.35
N TRP A 254 7.03 -18.48 -11.00
CA TRP A 254 7.87 -17.84 -9.98
C TRP A 254 7.69 -18.49 -8.61
N TYR A 255 6.45 -18.76 -8.20
CA TYR A 255 6.18 -19.44 -6.94
C TYR A 255 6.82 -20.84 -6.89
N LYS A 256 6.68 -21.65 -7.95
CA LYS A 256 7.37 -22.95 -8.07
C LYS A 256 8.89 -22.84 -7.99
N GLN A 257 9.48 -21.76 -8.51
CA GLN A 257 10.92 -21.52 -8.39
C GLN A 257 11.34 -21.16 -6.95
N LEU A 258 10.48 -20.44 -6.21
CA LEU A 258 10.69 -20.14 -4.81
C LEU A 258 10.53 -21.39 -3.92
N GLU A 259 9.54 -22.26 -4.19
CA GLU A 259 9.35 -23.53 -3.48
C GLU A 259 10.57 -24.44 -3.61
N LYS A 260 11.17 -24.55 -4.81
CA LYS A 260 12.42 -25.29 -5.02
C LYS A 260 13.60 -24.78 -4.20
N LYS A 261 13.53 -23.53 -3.73
CA LYS A 261 14.55 -22.88 -2.90
C LYS A 261 14.11 -22.74 -1.44
N ASN A 262 12.94 -23.27 -1.08
CA ASN A 262 12.30 -23.09 0.22
C ASN A 262 12.16 -21.60 0.62
N ARG A 263 11.70 -20.77 -0.32
CA ARG A 263 11.52 -19.31 -0.19
C ARG A 263 10.12 -18.84 -0.59
N GLN A 264 9.15 -19.75 -0.65
CA GLN A 264 7.79 -19.45 -1.08
C GLN A 264 7.09 -18.43 -0.17
N ASP A 265 7.45 -18.41 1.11
CA ASP A 265 7.03 -17.47 2.15
C ASP A 265 7.36 -15.99 1.85
N THR A 266 8.09 -15.73 0.76
CA THR A 266 8.39 -14.38 0.26
C THR A 266 7.43 -13.92 -0.85
N MET A 267 6.36 -14.65 -1.15
CA MET A 267 5.41 -14.31 -2.23
C MET A 267 3.94 -14.52 -1.83
N TRP A 268 3.48 -13.73 -0.86
CA TRP A 268 2.11 -13.82 -0.34
C TRP A 268 1.07 -13.56 -1.45
N THR A 269 1.45 -12.75 -2.44
CA THR A 269 0.63 -12.41 -3.59
C THR A 269 0.15 -13.64 -4.36
N MET A 270 0.88 -14.76 -4.34
CA MET A 270 0.41 -15.99 -5.01
C MET A 270 -0.85 -16.55 -4.33
N TRP A 271 -0.92 -16.51 -3.00
CA TRP A 271 -2.11 -16.91 -2.25
C TRP A 271 -3.29 -15.98 -2.54
N PHE A 272 -3.02 -14.67 -2.61
CA PHE A 272 -4.04 -13.68 -2.94
C PHE A 272 -4.53 -13.79 -4.39
N ILE A 273 -3.64 -14.12 -5.33
CA ILE A 273 -3.98 -14.40 -6.74
C ILE A 273 -4.86 -15.65 -6.83
N PHE A 274 -4.55 -16.71 -6.09
CA PHE A 274 -5.39 -17.92 -6.04
C PHE A 274 -6.79 -17.59 -5.51
N PHE A 275 -6.88 -16.92 -4.36
CA PHE A 275 -8.15 -16.51 -3.78
C PHE A 275 -8.96 -15.62 -4.73
N SER A 276 -8.33 -14.59 -5.30
CA SER A 276 -8.97 -13.66 -6.23
C SER A 276 -9.43 -14.36 -7.51
N ASN A 277 -8.69 -15.37 -7.99
CA ASN A 277 -9.12 -16.17 -9.14
C ASN A 277 -10.41 -16.97 -8.83
N LYS A 278 -10.48 -17.60 -7.65
CA LYS A 278 -11.65 -18.36 -7.21
C LYS A 278 -12.88 -17.48 -6.97
N GLU A 279 -12.66 -16.27 -6.47
CA GLU A 279 -13.72 -15.30 -6.17
C GLU A 279 -14.00 -14.36 -7.36
N LEU A 280 -13.33 -14.55 -8.49
CA LEU A 280 -13.45 -13.72 -9.70
C LEU A 280 -13.25 -12.22 -9.44
N LEU A 281 -12.29 -11.87 -8.59
CA LEU A 281 -12.01 -10.50 -8.21
C LEU A 281 -10.96 -9.81 -9.11
N PHE A 282 -10.95 -8.49 -9.06
CA PHE A 282 -9.98 -7.61 -9.69
C PHE A 282 -9.45 -6.56 -8.71
N CYS A 283 -8.28 -5.99 -9.01
CA CYS A 283 -7.74 -4.84 -8.30
C CYS A 283 -7.81 -3.59 -9.18
N ALA A 284 -8.20 -2.47 -8.58
CA ALA A 284 -8.24 -1.17 -9.23
C ALA A 284 -6.86 -0.50 -9.20
N TYR A 285 -6.36 -0.09 -10.36
CA TYR A 285 -5.05 0.53 -10.52
C TYR A 285 -5.17 2.03 -10.81
N SER A 286 -4.29 2.81 -10.19
CA SER A 286 -3.98 4.16 -10.67
C SER A 286 -3.50 4.10 -12.12
N ASN A 287 -4.07 4.94 -12.97
CA ASN A 287 -3.70 5.04 -14.37
C ASN A 287 -3.31 6.47 -14.79
N LEU A 288 -2.97 7.32 -13.82
CA LEU A 288 -2.73 8.74 -14.07
C LEU A 288 -1.64 9.00 -15.11
N PRO A 289 -0.50 8.28 -15.14
CA PRO A 289 0.54 8.53 -16.15
C PRO A 289 0.05 8.30 -17.58
N THR A 290 -0.64 7.18 -17.84
CA THR A 290 -1.17 6.87 -19.19
C THR A 290 -2.36 7.77 -19.55
N TYR A 291 -3.25 8.04 -18.60
CA TYR A 291 -4.42 8.91 -18.80
C TYR A 291 -4.03 10.35 -19.17
N THR A 292 -2.98 10.88 -18.54
CA THR A 292 -2.56 12.27 -18.72
C THR A 292 -1.44 12.45 -19.75
N GLY A 293 -0.75 11.37 -20.11
CA GLY A 293 0.48 11.42 -20.89
C GLY A 293 1.68 12.02 -20.14
N ARG A 294 1.60 12.16 -18.81
CA ARG A 294 2.64 12.76 -17.97
C ARG A 294 3.39 11.72 -17.14
N SER A 295 4.66 11.98 -16.86
CA SER A 295 5.52 11.11 -16.04
C SER A 295 5.67 11.57 -14.58
N ASP A 296 5.10 12.72 -14.23
CA ASP A 296 5.19 13.37 -12.90
C ASP A 296 3.88 13.32 -12.11
N VAL A 297 3.10 12.25 -12.34
CA VAL A 297 1.76 12.08 -11.78
C VAL A 297 1.56 10.72 -11.11
N SER A 298 2.63 9.97 -10.83
CA SER A 298 2.52 8.67 -10.16
C SER A 298 2.10 8.83 -8.70
N LEU A 299 1.30 7.89 -8.19
CA LEU A 299 0.79 7.95 -6.81
C LEU A 299 1.65 7.14 -5.83
N SER A 300 2.46 6.22 -6.34
CA SER A 300 3.48 5.51 -5.58
C SER A 300 4.74 5.32 -6.42
N ALA A 301 5.85 5.07 -5.76
CA ALA A 301 7.12 4.77 -6.41
C ALA A 301 7.88 3.74 -5.58
N ASN A 302 8.16 2.57 -6.17
CA ASN A 302 9.05 1.61 -5.53
C ASN A 302 10.50 2.02 -5.84
N ARG A 303 11.32 2.21 -4.81
CA ARG A 303 12.73 2.63 -4.97
C ARG A 303 13.64 1.51 -5.47
N LYS A 304 13.12 0.28 -5.57
CA LYS A 304 13.79 -0.93 -6.06
C LYS A 304 15.11 -1.13 -5.34
N GLU A 305 15.10 -0.87 -4.04
CA GLU A 305 16.29 -0.95 -3.21
C GLU A 305 16.76 -2.41 -3.09
N VAL A 306 18.07 -2.59 -3.02
CA VAL A 306 18.67 -3.93 -2.92
C VAL A 306 18.14 -4.64 -1.69
N GLY A 307 17.74 -5.90 -1.87
CA GLY A 307 17.11 -6.68 -0.82
C GLY A 307 16.46 -7.95 -1.36
N LEU A 308 15.24 -8.22 -0.89
CA LEU A 308 14.54 -9.46 -1.18
C LEU A 308 14.23 -9.66 -2.68
N HIS A 309 13.92 -8.57 -3.37
CA HIS A 309 13.41 -8.58 -4.75
C HIS A 309 14.35 -7.97 -5.79
N TYR A 310 15.35 -7.20 -5.37
CA TYR A 310 16.27 -6.52 -6.28
C TYR A 310 17.71 -6.76 -5.89
N THR A 311 18.53 -7.06 -6.90
CA THR A 311 19.98 -7.11 -6.83
C THR A 311 20.59 -5.76 -7.19
N VAL A 312 21.87 -5.56 -6.85
CA VAL A 312 22.63 -4.34 -7.23
C VAL A 312 22.54 -4.08 -8.74
N SER A 313 22.68 -5.13 -9.55
CA SER A 313 22.59 -5.03 -11.02
C SER A 313 21.22 -4.59 -11.52
N GLU A 314 20.14 -4.92 -10.82
CA GLU A 314 18.78 -4.56 -11.23
C GLU A 314 18.37 -3.15 -10.81
N GLN A 315 19.07 -2.58 -9.82
CA GLN A 315 18.87 -1.21 -9.37
C GLN A 315 19.50 -0.19 -10.35
N THR A 316 20.66 -0.52 -10.90
CA THR A 316 21.42 0.39 -11.77
C THR A 316 20.65 0.72 -13.05
N GLY A 317 20.30 2.01 -13.23
CA GLY A 317 19.69 2.53 -14.46
C GLY A 317 18.16 2.48 -14.54
N LYS A 318 17.46 1.96 -13.52
CA LYS A 318 15.99 2.04 -13.48
C LYS A 318 15.53 3.41 -12.99
N LYS A 319 14.65 4.05 -13.76
CA LYS A 319 13.99 5.29 -13.34
C LYS A 319 12.94 4.96 -12.28
N VAL A 320 13.00 5.68 -11.16
CA VAL A 320 11.94 5.69 -10.15
C VAL A 320 10.86 6.67 -10.65
N PRO A 321 9.57 6.31 -10.59
CA PRO A 321 8.49 7.23 -10.98
C PRO A 321 8.55 8.56 -10.25
N VAL A 322 8.16 9.64 -10.93
CA VAL A 322 8.07 10.95 -10.30
C VAL A 322 6.69 11.11 -9.69
N LEU A 323 6.65 11.27 -8.36
CA LEU A 323 5.41 11.37 -7.61
C LEU A 323 4.64 12.64 -7.92
N LEU A 324 3.31 12.52 -7.95
CA LEU A 324 2.39 13.63 -8.12
C LEU A 324 2.53 14.64 -6.98
N THR A 325 2.74 15.92 -7.33
CA THR A 325 2.86 17.03 -6.36
C THR A 325 1.84 18.15 -6.58
N LYS A 326 1.08 18.13 -7.69
CA LYS A 326 0.02 19.09 -8.01
C LYS A 326 -1.27 18.37 -8.37
N TRP A 327 -2.35 18.67 -7.67
CA TRP A 327 -3.64 18.03 -7.90
C TRP A 327 -4.36 18.56 -9.14
N ASN A 328 -5.05 17.67 -9.85
CA ASN A 328 -6.04 18.01 -10.87
C ASN A 328 -7.33 17.22 -10.59
N THR A 329 -8.49 17.87 -10.68
CA THR A 329 -9.78 17.22 -10.45
C THR A 329 -10.12 16.17 -11.51
N SER A 330 -9.50 16.20 -12.69
CA SER A 330 -9.66 15.16 -13.71
C SER A 330 -9.20 13.77 -13.23
N PHE A 331 -8.33 13.70 -12.23
CA PHE A 331 -7.87 12.43 -11.65
C PHE A 331 -8.97 11.64 -10.93
N LEU A 332 -10.12 12.28 -10.67
CA LEU A 332 -11.32 11.67 -10.08
C LEU A 332 -12.44 11.41 -11.09
N GLN A 333 -12.19 11.59 -12.40
CA GLN A 333 -13.17 11.26 -13.45
C GLN A 333 -13.25 9.75 -13.66
N PHE A 334 -13.67 9.02 -12.63
CA PHE A 334 -13.80 7.57 -12.68
C PHE A 334 -15.01 7.17 -13.53
N PRO A 335 -14.85 6.27 -14.51
CA PRO A 335 -15.98 5.73 -15.25
C PRO A 335 -16.84 4.87 -14.33
N LYS A 336 -18.15 4.84 -14.57
CA LYS A 336 -19.09 3.94 -13.85
C LYS A 336 -18.64 2.48 -13.95
N GLU A 337 -18.15 2.08 -15.12
CA GLU A 337 -17.64 0.75 -15.43
C GLU A 337 -16.19 0.88 -15.95
N PRO A 338 -15.17 0.80 -15.07
CA PRO A 338 -13.78 0.84 -15.52
C PRO A 338 -13.45 -0.33 -16.44
N ALA A 339 -12.50 -0.12 -17.36
CA ALA A 339 -12.01 -1.18 -18.22
C ALA A 339 -11.40 -2.31 -17.37
N MET A 340 -11.83 -3.55 -17.61
CA MET A 340 -11.36 -4.74 -16.90
C MET A 340 -10.43 -5.55 -17.78
N TYR A 341 -9.35 -6.08 -17.21
CA TYR A 341 -8.33 -6.82 -17.94
C TYR A 341 -8.11 -8.20 -17.31
N ASP A 342 -8.09 -9.24 -18.15
CA ASP A 342 -7.77 -10.61 -17.73
C ASP A 342 -6.27 -10.82 -17.52
N TYR A 343 -5.85 -12.01 -17.09
CA TYR A 343 -4.44 -12.35 -16.87
C TYR A 343 -3.52 -12.17 -18.09
N THR A 344 -4.08 -12.12 -19.31
CA THR A 344 -3.37 -11.88 -20.57
C THR A 344 -3.31 -10.41 -20.95
N GLY A 345 -3.82 -9.51 -20.11
CA GLY A 345 -3.91 -8.08 -20.40
C GLY A 345 -4.89 -7.79 -21.54
N LYS A 346 -5.77 -8.74 -21.88
CA LYS A 346 -6.85 -8.50 -22.83
C LYS A 346 -8.01 -7.87 -22.08
N ARG A 347 -8.56 -6.80 -22.65
CA ARG A 347 -9.76 -6.16 -22.13
C ARG A 347 -10.93 -7.14 -22.20
N LEU A 348 -11.63 -7.30 -21.08
CA LEU A 348 -12.84 -8.10 -20.97
C LEU A 348 -14.04 -7.31 -21.51
N ASP A 349 -14.91 -8.01 -22.22
CA ASP A 349 -16.21 -7.48 -22.63
C ASP A 349 -17.11 -7.35 -21.39
N PRO A 350 -17.82 -6.23 -21.18
CA PRO A 350 -18.78 -6.06 -20.10
C PRO A 350 -19.78 -7.24 -19.96
N TYR A 351 -20.23 -7.83 -21.07
CA TYR A 351 -21.16 -8.96 -21.06
C TYR A 351 -20.50 -10.31 -20.70
N VAL A 352 -19.21 -10.46 -20.99
CA VAL A 352 -18.42 -11.63 -20.60
C VAL A 352 -18.13 -11.60 -19.09
N SER A 353 -18.03 -10.43 -18.46
CA SER A 353 -17.84 -10.31 -17.01
C SER A 353 -19.02 -10.88 -16.19
N ALA A 354 -20.24 -10.84 -16.75
CA ALA A 354 -21.42 -11.46 -16.15
C ALA A 354 -21.44 -12.99 -16.35
N ARG A 355 -21.09 -13.49 -17.55
CA ARG A 355 -21.03 -14.95 -17.84
C ARG A 355 -19.82 -15.66 -17.20
N TYR A 356 -18.70 -14.97 -17.03
CA TYR A 356 -17.54 -15.50 -16.29
C TYR A 356 -17.92 -15.87 -14.85
N ARG A 357 -18.96 -15.24 -14.28
CA ARG A 357 -19.49 -15.57 -12.95
C ARG A 357 -20.34 -16.84 -12.93
N ASP A 358 -20.93 -17.24 -14.06
CA ASP A 358 -21.77 -18.45 -14.15
C ASP A 358 -20.91 -19.69 -14.44
N ASP A 359 -19.91 -19.59 -15.33
CA ASP A 359 -19.07 -20.73 -15.71
C ASP A 359 -18.09 -21.21 -14.61
N TYR A 360 -17.78 -20.37 -13.61
CA TYR A 360 -16.86 -20.68 -12.50
C TYR A 360 -17.55 -20.94 -11.15
N ARG A 361 -18.90 -21.00 -11.13
CA ARG A 361 -19.69 -21.37 -9.93
C ARG A 361 -19.99 -22.88 -9.83
N HIS A 362 -19.38 -23.69 -10.68
CA HIS A 362 -19.37 -25.16 -10.64
C HIS A 362 -17.97 -25.67 -10.32
#